data_AF-A0A165YZU3-F1
#
_entry.id   AF-A0A165YZU3-F1
#
_cell.length_a   1.000
_cell.length_b   1.000
_cell.length_c   1.000
_cell.angle_alpha   90.00
_cell.angle_beta   90.00
_cell.angle_gamma   90.00
#
_symmetry.space_group_name_H-M   'P 1'
#
loop_
_entity.id
_entity.type
_entity.pdbx_description
1 polymer ?
#
loop_
_entity_poly.entity_id
_entity_poly.type
_entity_poly.pdbx_seq_one_letter_code
_entity_poly.pdbx_strand_id
1 'polypeptide(L)'
;MRRFEELRGDAYVRARVNARALRVSIRMAIRAHKFEREKLERSYRSQLLRTSCPCKEHQQTKDLVHKREKNLASAVKKFNMLVTQIEVLVRDSKGPKRKNKIAIPRRLDTRKLFQLDVDDDIWQEDPGLGPQDEDALPRWQVDEDVRRGIRALLEVERCREERERLTAELDGLGVWWREEVGRLTRFLEGTTGACG
;
A
#
# COMPACT_ATOMS: atom_id res chain seq x y z
N MET A 1 -29.40 23.97 21.26
CA MET A 1 -29.77 23.09 20.12
C MET A 1 -29.93 23.82 18.79
N ARG A 2 -30.49 25.05 18.70
CA ARG A 2 -30.76 25.76 17.42
C ARG A 2 -29.56 25.93 16.47
N ARG A 3 -28.36 26.14 17.00
CA ARG A 3 -27.11 26.31 16.21
C ARG A 3 -26.71 25.07 15.39
N PHE A 4 -27.09 23.87 15.84
CA PHE A 4 -26.79 22.62 15.12
C PHE A 4 -27.75 22.38 13.94
N GLU A 5 -29.02 22.80 14.08
CA GLU A 5 -30.01 22.70 13.00
C GLU A 5 -29.70 23.67 11.85
N GLU A 6 -29.23 24.87 12.16
CA GLU A 6 -28.75 25.85 11.18
C GLU A 6 -27.54 25.33 10.39
N LEU A 7 -26.62 24.61 11.03
CA LEU A 7 -25.46 23.96 10.38
C LEU A 7 -25.86 22.77 9.50
N ARG A 8 -26.98 22.09 9.80
CA ARG A 8 -27.47 20.92 9.03
C ARG A 8 -28.00 21.33 7.64
N GLY A 9 -28.45 22.59 7.51
CA GLY A 9 -28.87 23.21 6.25
C GLY A 9 -27.72 23.73 5.39
N ASP A 10 -26.53 23.93 5.96
CA ASP A 10 -25.38 24.49 5.25
C ASP A 10 -24.80 23.48 4.26
N ALA A 11 -24.86 23.82 2.96
CA ALA A 11 -24.32 23.02 1.87
C ALA A 11 -22.81 22.78 2.03
N TYR A 12 -22.07 23.73 2.61
CA TYR A 12 -20.63 23.60 2.84
C TYR A 12 -20.34 22.52 3.89
N VAL A 13 -21.02 22.59 5.03
CA VAL A 13 -20.85 21.61 6.12
C VAL A 13 -21.20 20.21 5.64
N ARG A 14 -22.32 20.07 4.91
CA ARG A 14 -22.74 18.78 4.35
C ARG A 14 -21.72 18.20 3.37
N ALA A 15 -21.22 19.02 2.44
CA ALA A 15 -20.20 18.57 1.49
C ALA A 15 -18.91 18.12 2.20
N ARG A 16 -18.50 18.85 3.24
CA ARG A 16 -17.30 18.53 4.03
C ARG A 16 -17.46 17.26 4.87
N VAL A 17 -18.59 17.05 5.55
CA VAL A 17 -18.86 15.81 6.30
C VAL A 17 -18.91 14.60 5.35
N ASN A 18 -19.57 14.74 4.20
CA ASN A 18 -19.62 13.68 3.20
C ASN A 18 -18.23 13.36 2.64
N ALA A 19 -17.42 14.39 2.35
CA ALA A 19 -16.03 14.20 1.90
C ALA A 19 -15.19 13.48 2.95
N ARG A 20 -15.35 13.82 4.24
CA ARG A 20 -14.68 13.12 5.36
C ARG A 20 -15.06 11.65 5.42
N ALA A 21 -16.35 11.33 5.42
CA ALA A 21 -16.81 9.93 5.45
C ALA A 21 -16.31 9.13 4.24
N LEU A 22 -16.35 9.75 3.06
CA LEU A 22 -15.89 9.10 1.83
C LEU A 22 -14.37 8.87 1.83
N ARG A 23 -13.57 9.81 2.35
CA ARG A 23 -12.11 9.62 2.51
C ARG A 23 -11.79 8.45 3.45
N VAL A 24 -12.54 8.29 4.55
CA VAL A 24 -12.40 7.13 5.45
C VAL A 24 -12.75 5.83 4.71
N SER A 25 -13.87 5.79 3.99
CA SER A 25 -14.28 4.61 3.22
C SER A 25 -13.25 4.23 2.14
N ILE A 26 -12.71 5.23 1.42
CA ILE A 26 -11.65 5.05 0.43
C ILE A 26 -10.40 4.43 1.08
N ARG A 27 -9.96 4.95 2.23
CA ARG A 27 -8.81 4.38 2.97
C ARG A 27 -9.04 2.90 3.33
N MET A 28 -10.23 2.56 3.83
CA MET A 28 -10.55 1.17 4.18
C MET A 28 -10.60 0.27 2.95
N ALA A 29 -11.16 0.76 1.84
CA ALA A 29 -11.22 0.02 0.59
C ALA A 29 -9.83 -0.18 -0.04
N ILE A 30 -8.92 0.80 0.05
CA ILE A 30 -7.52 0.65 -0.40
C ILE A 30 -6.82 -0.43 0.42
N ARG A 31 -6.95 -0.41 1.76
CA ARG A 31 -6.37 -1.44 2.64
C ARG A 31 -6.87 -2.84 2.26
N ALA A 32 -8.18 -3.00 2.12
CA ALA A 32 -8.78 -4.26 1.73
C ALA A 32 -8.28 -4.76 0.36
N HIS A 33 -8.19 -3.86 -0.64
CA HIS A 33 -7.66 -4.18 -1.97
C HIS A 33 -6.20 -4.66 -1.90
N LYS A 34 -5.34 -3.99 -1.12
CA LYS A 34 -3.94 -4.41 -0.92
C LYS A 34 -3.83 -5.82 -0.34
N PHE A 35 -4.57 -6.12 0.73
CA PHE A 35 -4.57 -7.46 1.34
C PHE A 35 -5.08 -8.55 0.39
N GLU A 36 -6.10 -8.24 -0.40
CA GLU A 36 -6.66 -9.19 -1.38
C GLU A 36 -5.71 -9.46 -2.53
N ARG A 37 -5.03 -8.42 -3.03
CA ARG A 37 -4.00 -8.58 -4.07
C ARG A 37 -2.83 -9.41 -3.58
N GLU A 38 -2.37 -9.18 -2.34
CA GLU A 38 -1.32 -9.99 -1.74
C GLU A 38 -1.75 -11.46 -1.56
N LYS A 39 -2.99 -11.70 -1.13
CA LYS A 39 -3.54 -13.06 -1.03
C LYS A 39 -3.56 -13.78 -2.39
N LEU A 40 -3.92 -13.06 -3.46
CA LEU A 40 -3.88 -13.56 -4.85
C LEU A 40 -2.45 -13.88 -5.30
N GLU A 41 -1.49 -13.00 -5.00
CA GLU A 41 -0.08 -13.24 -5.35
C GLU A 41 0.50 -14.46 -4.61
N ARG A 42 0.19 -14.61 -3.32
CA ARG A 42 0.64 -15.77 -2.53
C ARG A 42 0.00 -17.07 -3.02
N SER A 43 -1.30 -17.07 -3.33
CA SER A 43 -1.96 -18.27 -3.89
C SER A 43 -1.40 -18.62 -5.26
N TYR A 44 -1.14 -17.62 -6.11
CA TYR A 44 -0.51 -17.82 -7.41
C TYR A 44 0.91 -18.42 -7.30
N ARG A 45 1.76 -17.88 -6.43
CA ARG A 45 3.11 -18.42 -6.17
C ARG A 45 3.04 -19.84 -5.62
N SER A 46 2.20 -20.09 -4.61
CA SER A 46 2.02 -21.42 -4.02
C SER A 46 1.50 -22.44 -5.03
N GLN A 47 0.63 -22.02 -5.95
CA GLN A 47 0.07 -22.89 -6.99
C GLN A 47 1.07 -23.17 -8.11
N LEU A 48 1.85 -22.19 -8.56
CA LEU A 48 2.99 -22.39 -9.48
C LEU A 48 4.02 -23.38 -8.92
N LEU A 49 4.27 -23.33 -7.61
CA LEU A 49 5.16 -24.26 -6.91
C LEU A 49 4.55 -25.66 -6.72
N ARG A 50 3.22 -25.82 -6.73
CA ARG A 50 2.53 -27.10 -6.46
C ARG A 50 2.07 -27.86 -7.69
N THR A 51 1.58 -27.20 -8.75
CA THR A 51 1.04 -27.91 -9.93
C THR A 51 1.07 -27.07 -11.21
N SER A 52 1.38 -27.73 -12.33
CA SER A 52 1.22 -27.23 -13.69
C SER A 52 -0.25 -27.26 -14.16
N CYS A 53 -1.19 -26.66 -13.40
CA CYS A 53 -2.62 -26.64 -13.74
C CYS A 53 -3.23 -25.22 -13.67
N PRO A 54 -3.63 -24.60 -14.80
CA PRO A 54 -4.14 -23.23 -14.80
C PRO A 54 -5.69 -23.12 -14.66
N CYS A 55 -6.14 -22.13 -13.88
CA CYS A 55 -7.12 -21.11 -14.32
C CYS A 55 -8.60 -21.05 -13.85
N LYS A 56 -9.20 -21.94 -13.03
CA LYS A 56 -10.64 -21.76 -12.69
C LYS A 56 -10.93 -20.95 -11.42
N GLU A 57 -10.30 -21.23 -10.29
CA GLU A 57 -10.51 -20.49 -9.03
C GLU A 57 -9.89 -19.07 -9.06
N HIS A 58 -8.85 -18.89 -9.89
CA HIS A 58 -8.14 -17.63 -10.03
C HIS A 58 -8.95 -16.57 -10.80
N GLN A 59 -9.82 -16.96 -11.74
CA GLN A 59 -10.56 -16.00 -12.56
C GLN A 59 -11.63 -15.25 -11.75
N GLN A 60 -12.40 -15.98 -10.93
CA GLN A 60 -13.43 -15.38 -10.07
C GLN A 60 -12.82 -14.37 -9.09
N THR A 61 -11.67 -14.70 -8.50
CA THR A 61 -10.97 -13.80 -7.58
C THR A 61 -10.40 -12.58 -8.30
N LYS A 62 -9.82 -12.75 -9.51
CA LYS A 62 -9.38 -11.64 -10.36
C LYS A 62 -10.52 -10.69 -10.73
N ASP A 63 -11.67 -11.23 -11.12
CA ASP A 63 -12.85 -10.43 -11.48
C ASP A 63 -13.37 -9.63 -10.29
N LEU A 64 -13.36 -10.21 -9.09
CA LEU A 64 -13.70 -9.51 -7.85
C LEU A 64 -12.73 -8.38 -7.51
N VAL A 65 -11.42 -8.60 -7.70
CA VAL A 65 -10.39 -7.56 -7.54
C VAL A 65 -10.64 -6.41 -8.51
N HIS A 66 -10.81 -6.69 -9.81
CA HIS A 66 -11.09 -5.67 -10.82
C HIS A 66 -12.41 -4.91 -10.57
N LYS A 67 -13.44 -5.58 -10.09
CA LYS A 67 -14.70 -4.92 -9.71
C LYS A 67 -14.49 -3.95 -8.55
N ARG A 68 -13.67 -4.32 -7.56
CA ARG A 68 -13.33 -3.44 -6.44
C ARG A 68 -12.49 -2.25 -6.86
N GLU A 69 -11.55 -2.44 -7.80
CA GLU A 69 -10.79 -1.33 -8.40
C GLU A 69 -11.71 -0.31 -9.06
N LYS A 70 -12.69 -0.76 -9.85
CA LYS A 70 -13.70 0.10 -10.48
C LYS A 70 -14.54 0.84 -9.44
N ASN A 71 -14.97 0.15 -8.38
CA ASN A 71 -15.75 0.76 -7.30
C ASN A 71 -14.93 1.83 -6.55
N LEU A 72 -13.65 1.55 -6.31
CA LEU A 72 -12.74 2.47 -5.64
C LEU A 72 -12.47 3.71 -6.49
N ALA A 73 -12.23 3.55 -7.80
CA ALA A 73 -12.09 4.66 -8.74
C ALA A 73 -13.36 5.54 -8.78
N SER A 74 -14.53 4.92 -8.72
CA SER A 74 -15.83 5.63 -8.62
C SER A 74 -15.96 6.40 -7.30
N ALA A 75 -15.57 5.81 -6.17
CA ALA A 75 -15.56 6.48 -4.88
C ALA A 75 -14.62 7.70 -4.87
N VAL A 76 -13.42 7.57 -5.44
CA VAL A 76 -12.48 8.69 -5.60
C VAL A 76 -13.05 9.80 -6.48
N LYS A 77 -13.70 9.44 -7.60
CA LYS A 77 -14.36 10.44 -8.46
C LYS A 77 -15.42 11.24 -7.69
N LYS A 78 -16.26 10.56 -6.90
CA LYS A 78 -17.26 11.20 -6.04
C LYS A 78 -16.61 12.11 -4.99
N PHE A 79 -15.50 11.69 -4.40
CA PHE A 79 -14.73 12.50 -3.47
C PHE A 79 -14.22 13.78 -4.13
N ASN A 80 -13.56 13.67 -5.29
CA ASN A 80 -13.05 14.82 -6.02
C ASN A 80 -14.17 15.80 -6.45
N MET A 81 -15.37 15.29 -6.77
CA MET A 81 -16.54 16.13 -7.02
C MET A 81 -16.95 16.93 -5.78
N LEU A 82 -16.94 16.32 -4.59
CA LEU A 82 -17.20 17.03 -3.33
C LEU A 82 -16.13 18.07 -3.03
N VAL A 83 -14.85 17.79 -3.31
CA VAL A 83 -13.77 18.78 -3.17
C VAL A 83 -14.02 20.00 -4.08
N THR A 84 -14.37 19.77 -5.34
CA THR A 84 -14.74 20.86 -6.27
C THR A 84 -15.96 21.64 -5.80
N GLN A 85 -16.96 20.95 -5.23
CA GLN A 85 -18.13 21.63 -4.64
C GLN A 85 -17.73 22.50 -3.44
N ILE A 86 -16.83 22.02 -2.58
CA ILE A 86 -16.29 22.78 -1.45
C ILE A 86 -15.52 24.01 -1.96
N GLU A 87 -14.69 23.87 -3.00
CA GLU A 87 -13.97 24.99 -3.62
C GLU A 87 -14.91 26.10 -4.12
N VAL A 88 -15.98 25.72 -4.82
CA VAL A 88 -17.00 26.66 -5.31
C VAL A 88 -17.70 27.36 -4.15
N LEU A 89 -18.12 26.61 -3.12
CA LEU A 89 -18.83 27.19 -1.96
C LEU A 89 -17.95 28.16 -1.15
N VAL A 90 -16.65 27.91 -1.07
CA VAL A 90 -15.68 28.82 -0.43
C VAL A 90 -15.49 30.09 -1.27
N ARG A 91 -15.41 29.95 -2.61
CA ARG A 91 -15.31 31.08 -3.54
C ARG A 91 -16.53 31.99 -3.50
N ASP A 92 -17.72 31.38 -3.52
CA ASP A 92 -19.02 32.09 -3.61
C ASP A 92 -19.46 32.73 -2.28
N SER A 93 -18.61 32.76 -1.25
CA SER A 93 -18.91 33.32 0.08
C SER A 93 -20.04 32.62 0.83
N LYS A 94 -20.50 31.46 0.35
CA LYS A 94 -21.49 30.61 1.03
C LYS A 94 -20.85 29.74 2.11
N GLY A 95 -19.53 29.76 2.24
CA GLY A 95 -18.76 29.16 3.34
C GLY A 95 -18.55 30.12 4.53
N PRO A 96 -17.87 29.64 5.60
CA PRO A 96 -17.63 30.41 6.82
C PRO A 96 -16.98 31.78 6.57
N LYS A 97 -17.39 32.81 7.32
CA LYS A 97 -16.98 34.23 7.16
C LYS A 97 -15.46 34.50 7.23
N ARG A 98 -14.64 33.49 7.57
CA ARG A 98 -13.16 33.56 7.62
C ARG A 98 -12.53 32.92 6.39
N LYS A 99 -12.77 33.49 5.20
CA LYS A 99 -12.27 32.98 3.90
C LYS A 99 -10.76 32.71 3.88
N ASN A 100 -9.96 33.56 4.53
CA ASN A 100 -8.49 33.48 4.49
C ASN A 100 -7.88 32.34 5.33
N LYS A 101 -8.69 31.51 6.01
CA LYS A 101 -8.21 30.37 6.82
C LYS A 101 -8.83 29.02 6.43
N ILE A 102 -9.61 28.95 5.35
CA ILE A 102 -10.26 27.69 4.94
C ILE A 102 -9.31 26.93 4.01
N ALA A 103 -8.66 25.90 4.54
CA ALA A 103 -7.93 24.94 3.73
C ALA A 103 -8.93 24.12 2.88
N ILE A 104 -8.58 23.89 1.61
CA ILE A 104 -9.36 23.07 0.67
C ILE A 104 -8.86 21.63 0.77
N PRO A 105 -9.75 20.61 0.76
CA PRO A 105 -9.32 19.23 0.81
C PRO A 105 -8.41 18.84 -0.37
N ARG A 106 -7.44 17.95 -0.13
CA ARG A 106 -6.53 17.50 -1.20
C ARG A 106 -7.28 16.55 -2.13
N ARG A 107 -7.29 16.86 -3.43
CA ARG A 107 -7.83 15.95 -4.46
C ARG A 107 -7.00 14.67 -4.53
N LEU A 108 -7.66 13.56 -4.82
CA LEU A 108 -7.01 12.26 -4.96
C LEU A 108 -6.81 11.91 -6.43
N ASP A 109 -5.62 11.45 -6.79
CA ASP A 109 -5.34 10.95 -8.13
C ASP A 109 -5.69 9.46 -8.22
N THR A 110 -6.60 9.12 -9.14
CA THR A 110 -6.99 7.73 -9.40
C THR A 110 -5.86 6.88 -9.98
N ARG A 111 -4.88 7.48 -10.68
CA ARG A 111 -3.75 6.76 -11.27
C ARG A 111 -2.75 6.33 -10.20
N LYS A 112 -2.46 7.22 -9.25
CA LYS A 112 -1.57 6.94 -8.11
C LYS A 112 -2.21 6.00 -7.08
N LEU A 113 -3.53 5.85 -7.09
CA LEU A 113 -4.28 5.08 -6.10
C LEU A 113 -3.89 3.59 -5.98
N PHE A 114 -3.40 2.99 -7.06
CA PHE A 114 -2.97 1.57 -7.06
C PHE A 114 -1.45 1.40 -6.95
N GLN A 115 -0.72 2.52 -7.01
CA GLN A 115 0.72 2.60 -6.78
C GLN A 115 1.04 3.15 -5.38
N LEU A 116 0.01 3.28 -4.52
CA LEU A 116 0.15 3.94 -3.23
C LEU A 116 1.20 3.23 -2.37
N ASP A 117 2.16 3.99 -1.85
CA ASP A 117 3.10 3.58 -0.84
C ASP A 117 2.53 3.82 0.57
N VAL A 118 3.24 3.34 1.60
CA VAL A 118 2.88 3.48 3.02
C VAL A 118 2.82 4.95 3.45
N ASP A 119 3.59 5.81 2.77
CA ASP A 119 3.78 7.23 3.10
C ASP A 119 2.88 8.19 2.31
N ASP A 120 1.99 7.68 1.46
CA ASP A 120 1.19 8.55 0.60
C ASP A 120 0.25 9.50 1.37
N ASP A 121 0.03 10.66 0.76
CA ASP A 121 -0.85 11.74 1.25
C ASP A 121 -2.28 11.30 1.60
N ILE A 122 -2.74 10.15 1.11
CA ILE A 122 -4.04 9.58 1.46
C ILE A 122 -4.08 9.10 2.92
N TRP A 123 -2.96 8.62 3.46
CA TRP A 123 -2.84 8.12 4.83
C TRP A 123 -2.66 9.25 5.84
N GLN A 124 -2.15 10.39 5.38
CA GLN A 124 -2.02 11.60 6.18
C GLN A 124 -3.37 12.30 6.38
N GLU A 125 -3.37 13.19 7.36
CA GLU A 125 -4.48 14.09 7.59
C GLU A 125 -4.65 15.08 6.46
N ASP A 126 -5.92 15.39 6.20
CA ASP A 126 -6.28 16.35 5.18
C ASP A 126 -6.55 17.70 5.86
N PRO A 127 -5.69 18.72 5.66
CA PRO A 127 -5.86 20.02 6.29
C PRO A 127 -7.21 20.66 5.99
N GLY A 128 -7.80 20.35 4.83
CA GLY A 128 -9.09 20.90 4.40
C GLY A 128 -10.32 20.19 4.95
N LEU A 129 -10.14 19.01 5.56
CA LEU A 129 -11.23 18.29 6.23
C LEU A 129 -11.24 18.55 7.75
N GLY A 130 -10.20 19.19 8.29
CA GLY A 130 -10.03 19.50 9.72
C GLY A 130 -9.45 18.34 10.51
N PRO A 131 -9.21 18.55 11.82
CA PRO A 131 -8.66 17.51 12.69
C PRO A 131 -9.52 16.25 12.55
N GLN A 132 -8.88 15.17 12.12
CA GLN A 132 -9.45 13.84 12.29
C GLN A 132 -9.36 13.54 13.80
N ASP A 133 -9.96 12.46 14.29
CA ASP A 133 -9.77 12.07 15.70
C ASP A 133 -8.30 11.63 15.89
N GLU A 134 -7.40 12.62 16.02
CA GLU A 134 -5.93 12.56 16.01
C GLU A 134 -5.41 11.70 17.16
N ASP A 135 -6.09 11.75 18.31
CA ASP A 135 -5.77 10.96 19.50
C ASP A 135 -5.93 9.44 19.28
N ALA A 136 -6.60 9.01 18.20
CA ALA A 136 -6.80 7.60 17.86
C ALA A 136 -5.81 7.07 16.81
N LEU A 137 -5.03 7.93 16.15
CA LEU A 137 -4.13 7.50 15.08
C LEU A 137 -2.75 7.09 15.65
N PRO A 138 -2.23 5.90 15.31
CA PRO A 138 -0.92 5.46 15.79
C PRO A 138 0.20 6.42 15.39
N ARG A 139 1.20 6.59 16.26
CA ARG A 139 2.33 7.50 16.02
C ARG A 139 3.07 7.25 14.71
N TRP A 140 3.20 5.99 14.27
CA TRP A 140 3.84 5.66 12.98
C TRP A 140 3.12 6.29 11.77
N GLN A 141 1.84 6.67 11.91
CA GLN A 141 1.07 7.28 10.83
C GLN A 141 1.13 8.82 10.84
N VAL A 142 1.49 9.45 11.96
CA VAL A 142 1.45 10.92 12.12
C VAL A 142 2.85 11.51 12.25
N ASP A 143 3.75 10.82 12.95
CA ASP A 143 5.09 11.27 13.30
C ASP A 143 6.10 10.80 12.24
N GLU A 144 6.66 11.76 11.49
CA GLU A 144 7.65 11.48 10.44
C GLU A 144 8.96 10.93 11.02
N ASP A 145 9.33 11.30 12.25
CA ASP A 145 10.56 10.81 12.88
C ASP A 145 10.41 9.33 13.25
N VAL A 146 9.23 8.95 13.75
CA VAL A 146 8.88 7.54 14.00
C VAL A 146 8.92 6.74 12.70
N ARG A 147 8.37 7.26 11.60
CA ARG A 147 8.45 6.60 10.29
C ARG A 147 9.88 6.40 9.81
N ARG A 148 10.70 7.45 9.87
CA ARG A 148 12.12 7.36 9.50
C ARG A 148 12.84 6.33 10.36
N GLY A 149 12.56 6.29 11.67
CA GLY A 149 13.13 5.30 12.58
C GLY A 149 12.74 3.85 12.23
N ILE A 150 11.46 3.59 11.93
CA ILE A 150 11.00 2.25 11.52
C ILE A 150 11.69 1.82 10.22
N ARG A 151 11.77 2.70 9.21
CA ARG A 151 12.46 2.39 7.95
C ARG A 151 13.94 2.05 8.16
N ALA A 152 14.64 2.85 8.96
CA ALA A 152 16.05 2.61 9.29
C ALA A 152 16.25 1.27 10.02
N LEU A 153 15.36 0.93 10.97
CA LEU A 153 15.42 -0.36 11.68
C LEU A 153 15.24 -1.54 10.73
N LEU A 154 14.21 -1.49 9.87
CA LEU A 154 13.93 -2.55 8.89
C LEU A 154 15.08 -2.71 7.88
N GLU A 155 15.73 -1.63 7.49
CA GLU A 155 16.90 -1.68 6.61
C GLU A 155 18.09 -2.38 7.28
N VAL A 156 18.35 -2.09 8.56
CA VAL A 156 19.39 -2.79 9.33
C VAL A 156 19.08 -4.29 9.47
N GLU A 157 17.83 -4.65 9.78
CA GLU A 157 17.40 -6.05 9.85
C GLU A 157 17.56 -6.76 8.51
N ARG A 158 17.16 -6.11 7.40
CA ARG A 158 17.32 -6.66 6.05
C ARG A 158 18.77 -6.86 5.67
N CYS A 159 19.66 -5.92 5.99
CA CYS A 159 21.10 -6.07 5.77
C CYS A 159 21.68 -7.24 6.57
N ARG A 160 21.17 -7.48 7.79
CA ARG A 160 21.59 -8.63 8.59
C ARG A 160 21.13 -9.94 7.96
N GLU A 161 19.87 -10.04 7.58
CA GLU A 161 19.31 -11.22 6.90
C GLU A 161 20.07 -11.52 5.59
N GLU A 162 20.32 -10.50 4.78
CA GLU A 162 21.06 -10.63 3.52
C GLU A 162 22.48 -11.16 3.76
N ARG A 163 23.17 -10.67 4.79
CA ARG A 163 24.50 -11.16 5.15
C ARG A 163 24.47 -12.62 5.62
N GLU A 164 23.47 -13.00 6.40
CA GLU A 164 23.27 -14.39 6.83
C GLU A 164 23.02 -15.30 5.61
N ARG A 165 22.18 -14.86 4.66
CA ARG A 165 21.92 -15.59 3.40
C ARG A 165 23.18 -15.73 2.54
N LEU A 166 23.91 -14.64 2.31
CA LEU A 166 25.15 -14.65 1.53
C LEU A 166 26.22 -15.55 2.16
N THR A 167 26.30 -15.59 3.48
CA THR A 167 27.23 -16.49 4.19
C THR A 167 26.86 -17.95 3.91
N ALA A 168 25.58 -18.31 4.02
CA ALA A 168 25.11 -19.66 3.72
C ALA A 168 25.32 -20.04 2.24
N GLU A 169 25.11 -19.10 1.31
CA GLU A 169 25.39 -19.31 -0.12
C GLU A 169 26.89 -19.53 -0.38
N LEU A 170 27.76 -18.75 0.24
CA LEU A 170 29.22 -18.93 0.14
C LEU A 170 29.67 -20.29 0.68
N ASP A 171 29.15 -20.70 1.83
CA ASP A 171 29.44 -22.02 2.41
C ASP A 171 28.97 -23.14 1.48
N GLY A 172 27.76 -23.00 0.92
CA GLY A 172 27.22 -23.93 -0.07
C GLY A 172 28.08 -24.04 -1.33
N LEU A 173 28.54 -22.91 -1.88
CA LEU A 173 29.46 -22.88 -3.01
C LEU A 173 30.80 -23.53 -2.68
N GLY A 174 31.32 -23.31 -1.48
CA GLY A 174 32.57 -23.91 -1.02
C GLY A 174 32.48 -25.44 -0.89
N VAL A 175 31.36 -25.96 -0.37
CA VAL A 175 31.09 -27.41 -0.33
C VAL A 175 31.00 -27.97 -1.74
N TRP A 176 30.18 -27.35 -2.60
CA TRP A 176 30.01 -27.76 -3.98
C TRP A 176 31.34 -27.81 -4.75
N TRP A 177 32.18 -26.79 -4.60
CA TRP A 177 33.49 -26.74 -5.25
C TRP A 177 34.41 -27.89 -4.82
N ARG A 178 34.47 -28.17 -3.52
CA ARG A 178 35.27 -29.30 -2.99
C ARG A 178 34.79 -30.64 -3.53
N GLU A 179 33.48 -30.84 -3.60
CA GLU A 179 32.90 -32.05 -4.17
C GLU A 179 33.24 -32.20 -5.67
N GLU A 180 33.18 -31.10 -6.42
CA GLU A 180 33.46 -31.12 -7.86
C GLU A 180 34.94 -31.39 -8.14
N VAL A 181 35.85 -30.75 -7.40
CA VAL A 181 37.29 -31.05 -7.45
C VAL A 181 37.57 -32.51 -7.08
N GLY A 182 36.90 -33.03 -6.05
CA GLY A 182 37.03 -34.44 -5.65
C GLY A 182 36.47 -35.42 -6.70
N ARG A 183 35.47 -35.03 -7.48
CA ARG A 183 34.99 -35.82 -8.64
C ARG A 183 36.00 -35.81 -9.78
N LEU A 184 36.52 -34.63 -10.13
CA LEU A 184 37.56 -34.46 -11.16
C LEU A 184 38.82 -35.26 -10.84
N THR A 185 39.30 -35.20 -9.60
CA THR A 185 40.52 -35.90 -9.16
C THR A 185 40.36 -37.42 -9.32
N ARG A 186 39.25 -37.98 -8.85
CA ARG A 186 38.94 -39.42 -9.02
C ARG A 186 38.81 -39.84 -10.48
N PHE A 187 38.26 -38.97 -11.33
CA PHE A 187 38.18 -39.23 -12.76
C PHE A 187 39.58 -39.34 -13.41
N LEU A 188 40.49 -38.44 -13.06
CA LEU A 188 41.88 -38.43 -13.56
C LEU A 188 42.70 -39.65 -13.06
N GLU A 189 42.52 -40.04 -11.80
CA GLU A 189 43.16 -41.24 -11.23
C GLU A 189 42.61 -42.53 -11.87
N GLY A 190 41.31 -42.60 -12.13
CA GLY A 190 40.68 -43.74 -12.81
C GLY A 190 41.09 -43.87 -14.28
N THR A 191 41.47 -42.78 -14.96
CA THR A 191 41.98 -42.82 -16.34
C THR A 191 43.44 -43.24 -16.42
N THR A 192 44.25 -42.98 -15.38
CA THR A 192 45.66 -43.39 -15.33
C THR A 192 45.85 -44.87 -14.96
N GLY A 193 44.89 -45.48 -14.26
CA GLY A 193 44.90 -46.92 -13.96
C GLY A 193 44.40 -47.86 -15.08
N ALA A 194 43.83 -47.33 -16.16
CA ALA A 194 43.24 -48.11 -17.25
C ALA A 194 44.16 -48.33 -18.47
N CYS A 195 45.41 -47.85 -18.43
CA CYS A 195 46.41 -47.99 -19.49
C CYS A 195 47.62 -48.86 -19.11
N GLY A 196 47.45 -49.81 -18.19
CA GLY A 196 48.45 -50.84 -17.85
C GLY A 196 48.01 -52.23 -18.28
#